data_AF-A0A928YQF9-F1
#
_entry.id   AF-A0A928YQF9-F1
#
_cell.length_a   1.000
_cell.length_b   1.000
_cell.length_c   1.000
_cell.angle_alpha   90.00
_cell.angle_beta   90.00
_cell.angle_gamma   90.00
#
_symmetry.space_group_name_H-M   'P 1'
#
loop_
_entity.id
_entity.type
_entity.pdbx_description
1 polymer ?
#
loop_
_entity_poly.entity_id
_entity_poly.type
_entity_poly.pdbx_seq_one_letter_code
_entity_poly.pdbx_strand_id
1 'polypeptide(L)'
;MRKFLGYILTPIFFICFSIALILFHPIQWLCLKFGGYAAHKKSVDMLNACLVACNYTLFNRTKFIDNKNLPLGQPIIFVANHQSTFDIPPLIYFLRRFHGKFISKIELMNANIPSISFNLKYGGAANIDRKDSKQAISQILKLANNMKENNWSAFIFPEGTRTKTGKMKPFSVGGIATLLKKNPNALVVPIAINGSYKMVQWGMFPLRPFTPMSWEVLNPLDIEGKSPEDIVKMAEDIIREKVEGIN
;
A
#
# COMPACT_ATOMS: atom_id res chain seq x y z
N MET A 1 -16.45 -4.17 -26.05
CA MET A 1 -15.25 -3.41 -26.50
C MET A 1 -14.10 -3.39 -25.48
N ARG A 2 -14.25 -2.83 -24.26
CA ARG A 2 -13.11 -2.72 -23.31
C ARG A 2 -12.45 -4.05 -22.93
N LYS A 3 -13.23 -5.13 -22.78
CA LYS A 3 -12.69 -6.47 -22.46
C LYS A 3 -11.83 -7.03 -23.59
N PHE A 4 -12.25 -6.85 -24.84
CA PHE A 4 -11.48 -7.22 -26.02
C PHE A 4 -10.15 -6.44 -26.09
N LEU A 5 -10.19 -5.11 -25.93
CA LEU A 5 -8.97 -4.29 -25.85
C LEU A 5 -8.06 -4.72 -24.68
N GLY A 6 -8.66 -5.14 -23.56
CA GLY A 6 -7.93 -5.71 -22.43
C GLY A 6 -7.08 -6.92 -22.83
N TYR A 7 -7.59 -7.84 -23.65
CA TYR A 7 -6.79 -8.99 -24.12
C TYR A 7 -5.55 -8.58 -24.93
N ILE A 8 -5.62 -7.46 -25.66
CA ILE A 8 -4.50 -6.94 -26.45
C ILE A 8 -3.50 -6.16 -25.59
N LEU A 9 -3.99 -5.30 -24.69
CA LEU A 9 -3.15 -4.39 -23.92
C LEU A 9 -2.56 -5.03 -22.64
N THR A 10 -3.21 -6.07 -22.10
CA THR A 10 -2.74 -6.74 -20.86
C THR A 10 -1.37 -7.41 -21.02
N PRO A 11 -1.06 -8.12 -22.13
CA PRO A 11 0.30 -8.61 -22.38
C PRO A 11 1.35 -7.49 -22.35
N ILE A 12 1.07 -6.35 -22.99
CA ILE A 12 1.97 -5.18 -23.00
C ILE A 12 2.19 -4.67 -21.58
N PHE A 13 1.11 -4.51 -20.79
CA PHE A 13 1.18 -4.15 -19.39
C PHE A 13 2.09 -5.08 -18.59
N PHE A 14 1.87 -6.40 -18.66
CA PHE A 14 2.66 -7.36 -17.90
C PHE A 14 4.11 -7.46 -18.36
N ILE A 15 4.39 -7.30 -19.66
CA ILE A 15 5.77 -7.22 -20.17
C ILE A 15 6.48 -6.00 -19.56
N CYS A 16 5.89 -4.80 -19.66
CA CYS A 16 6.47 -3.59 -19.07
C CYS A 16 6.66 -3.72 -17.55
N PHE A 17 5.65 -4.24 -16.85
CA PHE A 17 5.69 -4.44 -15.40
C PHE A 17 6.79 -5.43 -15.01
N SER A 18 6.92 -6.55 -15.73
CA SER A 18 7.91 -7.59 -15.44
C SER A 18 9.33 -7.13 -15.77
N ILE A 19 9.52 -6.41 -16.87
CA ILE A 19 10.81 -5.79 -17.21
C ILE A 19 11.24 -4.84 -16.09
N ALA A 20 10.34 -3.98 -15.59
CA ALA A 20 10.66 -3.11 -14.47
C ALA A 20 11.09 -3.90 -13.22
N LEU A 21 10.36 -4.97 -12.85
CA LEU A 21 10.73 -5.81 -11.70
C LEU A 21 12.09 -6.50 -11.87
N ILE A 22 12.37 -7.04 -13.06
CA ILE A 22 13.61 -7.77 -13.35
C ILE A 22 14.80 -6.82 -13.40
N LEU A 23 14.68 -5.67 -14.07
CA LEU A 23 15.75 -4.68 -14.16
C LEU A 23 16.07 -4.05 -12.80
N PHE A 24 15.05 -3.73 -11.99
CA PHE A 24 15.28 -3.13 -10.68
C PHE A 24 15.77 -4.13 -9.63
N HIS A 25 15.69 -5.43 -9.86
CA HIS A 25 16.15 -6.40 -8.86
C HIS A 25 17.68 -6.34 -8.62
N PRO A 26 18.55 -6.44 -9.64
CA PRO A 26 19.99 -6.23 -9.44
C PRO A 26 20.31 -4.80 -9.01
N ILE A 27 19.56 -3.79 -9.47
CA ILE A 27 19.74 -2.39 -9.03
C ILE A 27 19.50 -2.28 -7.53
N GLN A 28 18.38 -2.82 -7.02
CA GLN A 28 18.08 -2.83 -5.59
C GLN A 28 19.16 -3.53 -4.78
N TRP A 29 19.66 -4.67 -5.28
CA TRP A 29 20.73 -5.40 -4.62
C TRP A 29 22.04 -4.60 -4.58
N LEU A 30 22.45 -4.00 -5.70
CA LEU A 30 23.64 -3.15 -5.79
C LEU A 30 23.51 -1.92 -4.88
N CYS A 31 22.35 -1.25 -4.91
CA CYS A 31 22.06 -0.12 -4.04
C CYS A 31 22.13 -0.51 -2.56
N LEU A 32 21.58 -1.66 -2.16
CA LEU A 32 21.67 -2.13 -0.79
C LEU A 32 23.11 -2.47 -0.40
N LYS A 33 23.85 -3.17 -1.27
CA LYS A 33 25.20 -3.64 -1.00
C LYS A 33 26.22 -2.51 -0.89
N PHE A 34 26.14 -1.52 -1.77
CA PHE A 34 27.15 -0.46 -1.88
C PHE A 34 26.69 0.89 -1.30
N GLY A 35 25.39 1.16 -1.27
CA GLY A 35 24.81 2.43 -0.79
C GLY A 35 23.91 2.29 0.44
N GLY A 36 23.80 1.08 1.01
CA GLY A 36 23.00 0.80 2.19
C GLY A 36 21.49 1.00 1.98
N TYR A 37 20.77 1.06 3.10
CA TYR A 37 19.30 1.14 3.12
C TYR A 37 18.76 2.39 2.41
N ALA A 38 19.41 3.55 2.55
CA ALA A 38 18.94 4.78 1.93
C ALA A 38 18.96 4.71 0.40
N ALA A 39 20.02 4.14 -0.19
CA ALA A 39 20.10 3.91 -1.63
C ALA A 39 19.10 2.84 -2.10
N HIS A 40 18.96 1.74 -1.34
CA HIS A 40 17.95 0.72 -1.61
C HIS A 40 16.54 1.32 -1.65
N LYS A 41 16.17 2.13 -0.66
CA LYS A 41 14.88 2.82 -0.61
C LYS A 41 14.65 3.72 -1.85
N LYS A 42 15.64 4.50 -2.28
CA LYS A 42 15.52 5.34 -3.49
C LYS A 42 15.27 4.49 -4.74
N SER A 43 15.94 3.33 -4.86
CA SER A 43 15.69 2.42 -5.98
C SER A 43 14.29 1.81 -5.96
N VAL A 44 13.74 1.54 -4.77
CA VAL A 44 12.35 1.08 -4.60
C VAL A 44 11.35 2.18 -4.97
N ASP A 45 11.60 3.43 -4.58
CA ASP A 45 10.75 4.56 -4.98
C ASP A 45 10.70 4.68 -6.50
N MET A 46 11.86 4.61 -7.18
CA MET A 46 11.94 4.72 -8.63
C MET A 46 11.29 3.54 -9.34
N LEU A 47 11.48 2.31 -8.85
CA LEU A 47 10.74 1.14 -9.35
C LEU A 47 9.23 1.41 -9.31
N ASN A 48 8.71 1.87 -8.18
CA ASN A 48 7.28 2.10 -8.05
C ASN A 48 6.79 3.25 -8.94
N ALA A 49 7.63 4.24 -9.26
CA ALA A 49 7.33 5.21 -10.32
C ALA A 49 7.11 4.52 -11.68
N CYS A 50 8.00 3.60 -12.06
CA CYS A 50 7.87 2.81 -13.30
C CYS A 50 6.62 1.90 -13.27
N LEU A 51 6.32 1.26 -12.13
CA LEU A 51 5.13 0.42 -11.98
C LEU A 51 3.84 1.23 -12.08
N VAL A 52 3.81 2.47 -11.56
CA VAL A 52 2.69 3.39 -11.77
C VAL A 52 2.58 3.77 -13.24
N ALA A 53 3.70 4.05 -13.92
CA ALA A 53 3.73 4.39 -15.34
C ALA A 53 3.21 3.25 -16.24
N CYS A 54 3.37 1.98 -15.83
CA CYS A 54 2.82 0.84 -16.56
C CYS A 54 1.29 0.94 -16.73
N ASN A 55 0.56 1.61 -15.83
CA ASN A 55 -0.88 1.81 -15.99
C ASN A 55 -1.26 2.54 -17.29
N TYR A 56 -0.36 3.37 -17.83
CA TYR A 56 -0.60 4.09 -19.09
C TYR A 56 -0.64 3.18 -20.31
N THR A 57 -0.05 1.98 -20.27
CA THR A 57 -0.18 1.00 -21.38
C THR A 57 -1.60 0.46 -21.53
N LEU A 58 -2.40 0.53 -20.47
CA LEU A 58 -3.83 0.22 -20.46
C LEU A 58 -4.70 1.47 -20.66
N PHE A 59 -4.10 2.64 -20.90
CA PHE A 59 -4.77 3.94 -20.87
C PHE A 59 -5.52 4.18 -19.54
N ASN A 60 -5.04 3.59 -18.45
CA ASN A 60 -5.59 3.82 -17.12
C ASN A 60 -4.99 5.11 -16.55
N ARG A 61 -5.82 5.92 -15.88
CA ARG A 61 -5.39 7.19 -15.27
C ARG A 61 -5.22 6.99 -13.77
N THR A 62 -4.03 7.29 -13.25
CA THR A 62 -3.76 7.35 -11.82
C THR A 62 -3.83 8.80 -11.34
N LYS A 63 -4.85 9.16 -10.56
CA LYS A 63 -4.96 10.46 -9.90
C LYS A 63 -4.57 10.31 -8.42
N PHE A 64 -3.48 10.94 -8.00
CA PHE A 64 -3.09 10.98 -6.59
C PHE A 64 -3.40 12.36 -6.01
N ILE A 65 -4.26 12.42 -5.00
CA ILE A 65 -4.65 13.63 -4.29
C ILE A 65 -3.94 13.58 -2.93
N ASP A 66 -2.81 14.27 -2.86
CA ASP A 66 -1.94 14.29 -1.69
C ASP A 66 -2.37 15.37 -0.68
N ASN A 67 -2.29 15.06 0.61
CA ASN A 67 -2.41 16.04 1.68
C ASN A 67 -1.02 16.61 2.00
N LYS A 68 -0.70 17.76 1.41
CA LYS A 68 0.61 18.41 1.55
C LYS A 68 0.87 18.99 2.94
N ASN A 69 -0.16 19.13 3.77
CA ASN A 69 -0.06 19.71 5.11
C ASN A 69 0.35 18.69 6.18
N LEU A 70 0.43 17.41 5.82
CA LEU A 70 0.88 16.37 6.75
C LEU A 70 2.34 16.60 7.18
N PRO A 71 2.63 16.61 8.49
CA PRO A 71 3.96 16.88 9.00
C PRO A 71 4.94 15.74 8.66
N LEU A 72 6.20 16.13 8.46
CA LEU A 72 7.31 15.19 8.31
C LEU A 72 8.00 14.97 9.67
N GLY A 73 8.74 13.87 9.79
CA GLY A 73 9.56 13.61 10.98
C GLY A 73 8.81 13.03 12.18
N GLN A 74 7.58 12.56 12.00
CA GLN A 74 6.85 11.81 13.02
C GLN A 74 6.16 10.57 12.41
N PRO A 75 5.90 9.52 13.22
CA PRO A 75 5.19 8.34 12.75
C PRO A 75 3.77 8.65 12.27
N ILE A 76 3.40 8.10 11.11
CA ILE A 76 2.03 8.15 10.57
C ILE A 76 1.55 6.72 10.30
N ILE A 77 0.31 6.43 10.70
CA ILE A 77 -0.40 5.20 10.36
C ILE A 77 -1.40 5.56 9.26
N PHE A 78 -1.04 5.25 8.01
CA PHE A 78 -1.94 5.39 6.87
C PHE A 78 -2.90 4.19 6.82
N VAL A 79 -4.19 4.48 6.93
CA VAL A 79 -5.26 3.49 6.90
C VAL A 79 -5.98 3.58 5.57
N ALA A 80 -6.06 2.49 4.81
CA ALA A 80 -6.68 2.51 3.49
C ALA A 80 -7.62 1.31 3.27
N ASN A 81 -8.64 1.50 2.44
CA ASN A 81 -9.36 0.37 1.83
C ASN A 81 -8.47 -0.34 0.79
N HIS A 82 -8.79 -1.59 0.44
CA HIS A 82 -7.96 -2.40 -0.47
C HIS A 82 -8.76 -2.97 -1.63
N GLN A 83 -8.43 -2.53 -2.84
CA GLN A 83 -9.15 -2.85 -4.07
C GLN A 83 -8.38 -3.76 -5.02
N SER A 84 -7.05 -3.62 -5.11
CA SER A 84 -6.23 -4.47 -5.98
C SER A 84 -4.77 -4.53 -5.53
N THR A 85 -3.97 -5.39 -6.15
CA THR A 85 -2.51 -5.37 -5.93
C THR A 85 -1.86 -4.08 -6.43
N PHE A 86 -2.53 -3.36 -7.34
CA PHE A 86 -2.04 -2.14 -7.96
C PHE A 86 -2.30 -0.90 -7.09
N ASP A 87 -2.87 -1.08 -5.88
CA ASP A 87 -2.96 -0.04 -4.85
C ASP A 87 -1.58 0.36 -4.31
N ILE A 88 -0.64 -0.58 -4.30
CA ILE A 88 0.64 -0.46 -3.60
C ILE A 88 1.60 0.54 -4.29
N PRO A 89 1.84 0.49 -5.61
CA PRO A 89 2.84 1.37 -6.22
C PRO A 89 2.55 2.87 -6.10
N PRO A 90 1.30 3.36 -6.29
CA PRO A 90 0.98 4.77 -6.06
C PRO A 90 1.26 5.21 -4.62
N LEU A 91 0.88 4.39 -3.62
CA LEU A 91 1.15 4.69 -2.21
C LEU A 91 2.66 4.80 -1.94
N ILE A 92 3.46 3.85 -2.43
CA ILE A 92 4.92 3.90 -2.25
C ILE A 92 5.49 5.16 -2.89
N TYR A 93 5.17 5.42 -4.16
CA TYR A 93 5.81 6.50 -4.91
C TYR A 93 5.38 7.90 -4.44
N PHE A 94 4.08 8.17 -4.32
CA PHE A 94 3.59 9.50 -4.01
C PHE A 94 3.76 9.87 -2.53
N LEU A 95 3.72 8.90 -1.62
CA LEU A 95 3.96 9.10 -0.18
C LEU A 95 5.38 8.71 0.26
N ARG A 96 6.33 8.56 -0.68
CA ARG A 96 7.72 8.19 -0.39
C ARG A 96 8.43 9.06 0.65
N ARG A 97 7.99 10.31 0.85
CA ARG A 97 8.55 11.23 1.86
C ARG A 97 8.32 10.74 3.30
N PHE A 98 7.28 9.94 3.53
CA PHE A 98 6.91 9.42 4.84
C PHE A 98 7.55 8.06 5.18
N HIS A 99 8.38 7.51 4.30
CA HIS A 99 9.08 6.24 4.53
C HIS A 99 8.15 5.09 4.94
N GLY A 100 6.96 5.02 4.33
CA GLY A 100 5.92 4.08 4.73
C GLY A 100 6.26 2.60 4.50
N LYS A 101 5.90 1.76 5.46
CA LYS A 101 6.10 0.30 5.47
C LYS A 101 4.78 -0.43 5.48
N PHE A 102 4.69 -1.51 4.72
CA PHE A 102 3.46 -2.29 4.62
C PHE A 102 3.44 -3.43 5.64
N ILE A 103 2.23 -3.78 6.07
CA ILE A 103 1.93 -5.07 6.67
C ILE A 103 1.56 -6.02 5.51
N SER A 104 2.44 -6.99 5.23
CA SER A 104 2.39 -7.87 4.06
C SER A 104 2.25 -9.33 4.47
N LYS A 105 1.80 -10.15 3.52
CA LYS A 105 1.77 -11.62 3.69
C LYS A 105 3.19 -12.18 3.62
N ILE A 106 3.56 -13.06 4.56
CA ILE A 106 4.88 -13.72 4.55
C ILE A 106 5.11 -14.56 3.29
N GLU A 107 4.06 -15.11 2.70
CA GLU A 107 4.14 -15.87 1.45
C GLU A 107 4.61 -15.00 0.28
N LEU A 108 4.27 -13.69 0.26
CA LEU A 108 4.76 -12.77 -0.78
C LEU A 108 6.26 -12.48 -0.62
N MET A 109 6.75 -12.40 0.61
CA MET A 109 8.18 -12.27 0.89
C MET A 109 8.93 -13.52 0.39
N ASN A 110 8.33 -14.70 0.51
CA ASN A 110 8.94 -15.98 0.13
C ASN A 110 8.66 -16.42 -1.33
N ALA A 111 7.84 -15.66 -2.07
CA ALA A 111 7.44 -16.01 -3.43
C ALA A 111 8.54 -15.84 -4.50
N ASN A 112 9.72 -15.32 -4.12
CA ASN A 112 10.85 -15.05 -5.04
C ASN A 112 10.46 -14.18 -6.25
N ILE A 113 9.52 -13.26 -6.07
CA ILE A 113 9.13 -12.31 -7.11
C ILE A 113 10.24 -11.26 -7.21
N PRO A 114 10.87 -11.08 -8.39
CA PRO A 114 11.93 -10.10 -8.59
C PRO A 114 11.52 -8.72 -8.07
N SER A 115 12.45 -8.04 -7.42
CA SER A 115 12.27 -6.75 -6.73
C SER A 115 11.28 -6.74 -5.55
N ILE A 116 10.12 -7.40 -5.65
CA ILE A 116 9.06 -7.38 -4.63
C ILE A 116 9.48 -8.17 -3.39
N SER A 117 9.82 -9.46 -3.56
CA SER A 117 10.21 -10.32 -2.43
C SER A 117 11.49 -9.81 -1.77
N PHE A 118 12.42 -9.28 -2.56
CA PHE A 118 13.64 -8.63 -2.05
C PHE A 118 13.32 -7.40 -1.19
N ASN A 119 12.48 -6.48 -1.67
CA ASN A 119 12.06 -5.33 -0.88
C ASN A 119 11.26 -5.73 0.37
N LEU A 120 10.41 -6.75 0.30
CA LEU A 120 9.69 -7.23 1.49
C LEU A 120 10.65 -7.78 2.56
N LYS A 121 11.74 -8.43 2.14
CA LYS A 121 12.75 -8.99 3.05
C LYS A 121 13.66 -7.93 3.66
N TYR A 122 14.11 -6.94 2.88
CA TYR A 122 15.14 -5.97 3.30
C TYR A 122 14.61 -4.55 3.52
N GLY A 123 13.40 -4.26 3.08
CA GLY A 123 12.80 -2.92 3.11
C GLY A 123 12.05 -2.59 4.41
N GLY A 124 12.03 -3.47 5.42
CA GLY A 124 11.46 -3.19 6.73
C GLY A 124 9.94 -3.37 6.87
N ALA A 125 9.32 -4.16 5.97
CA ALA A 125 7.90 -4.51 6.06
C ALA A 125 7.62 -5.47 7.25
N ALA A 126 6.38 -5.45 7.75
CA ALA A 126 5.89 -6.47 8.68
C ALA A 126 5.30 -7.65 7.89
N ASN A 127 6.10 -8.70 7.68
CA ASN A 127 5.70 -9.89 6.93
C ASN A 127 5.00 -10.91 7.85
N ILE A 128 3.67 -10.91 7.84
CA ILE A 128 2.83 -11.70 8.75
C ILE A 128 2.40 -13.03 8.14
N ASP A 129 2.39 -14.08 8.97
CA ASP A 129 1.58 -15.27 8.75
C ASP A 129 0.19 -15.01 9.33
N ARG A 130 -0.83 -15.06 8.47
CA ARG A 130 -2.22 -14.79 8.88
C ARG A 130 -2.85 -15.95 9.63
N LYS A 131 -2.23 -17.13 9.60
CA LYS A 131 -2.65 -18.32 10.35
C LYS A 131 -2.05 -18.34 11.75
N ASP A 132 -1.00 -17.57 12.00
CA ASP A 132 -0.35 -17.44 13.31
C ASP A 132 -0.50 -16.01 13.85
N SER A 133 -1.50 -15.82 14.71
CA SER A 133 -1.79 -14.52 15.33
C SER A 133 -0.65 -14.01 16.20
N LYS A 134 0.12 -14.89 16.86
CA LYS A 134 1.27 -14.50 17.70
C LYS A 134 2.41 -13.98 16.84
N GLN A 135 2.72 -14.68 15.74
CA GLN A 135 3.72 -14.22 14.77
C GLN A 135 3.31 -12.88 14.16
N ALA A 136 2.04 -12.73 13.76
CA ALA A 136 1.54 -11.50 13.16
C ALA A 136 1.68 -10.30 14.11
N ILE A 137 1.26 -10.45 15.36
CA ILE A 137 1.40 -9.40 16.40
C ILE A 137 2.88 -9.06 16.61
N SER A 138 3.76 -10.06 16.70
CA SER A 138 5.20 -9.85 16.88
C SER A 138 5.81 -9.02 15.74
N GLN A 139 5.47 -9.32 14.48
CA GLN A 139 5.97 -8.54 13.33
C GLN A 139 5.42 -7.12 13.30
N ILE A 140 4.14 -6.93 13.65
CA ILE A 140 3.55 -5.58 13.71
C ILE A 140 4.17 -4.78 14.86
N LEU A 141 4.45 -5.38 16.02
CA LEU A 141 5.18 -4.73 17.11
C LEU A 141 6.61 -4.36 16.70
N LYS A 142 7.30 -5.23 15.96
CA LYS A 142 8.63 -4.93 15.40
C LYS A 142 8.56 -3.71 14.47
N LEU A 143 7.57 -3.66 13.58
CA LEU A 143 7.35 -2.49 12.74
C LEU A 143 7.03 -1.25 13.59
N ALA A 144 6.19 -1.37 14.61
CA ALA A 144 5.82 -0.27 15.49
C ALA A 144 7.04 0.31 16.24
N ASN A 145 7.98 -0.52 16.67
CA ASN A 145 9.25 -0.07 17.25
C ASN A 145 10.10 0.66 16.20
N ASN A 146 10.25 0.09 15.00
CA ASN A 146 11.01 0.72 13.92
C ASN A 146 10.42 2.08 13.50
N MET A 147 9.10 2.23 13.53
CA MET A 147 8.42 3.51 13.31
C MET A 147 8.89 4.56 14.31
N LYS A 148 8.87 4.21 15.60
CA LYS A 148 9.31 5.09 16.69
C LYS A 148 10.78 5.47 16.56
N GLU A 149 11.64 4.52 16.24
CA GLU A 149 13.10 4.73 16.17
C GLU A 149 13.54 5.51 14.94
N ASN A 150 12.86 5.32 13.80
CA ASN A 150 13.32 5.84 12.51
C ASN A 150 12.38 6.90 11.90
N ASN A 151 11.35 7.32 12.62
CA ASN A 151 10.26 8.16 12.12
C ASN A 151 9.63 7.60 10.83
N TRP A 152 9.49 6.28 10.76
CA TRP A 152 8.81 5.62 9.65
C TRP A 152 7.29 5.68 9.82
N SER A 153 6.60 5.61 8.69
CA SER A 153 5.15 5.44 8.66
C SER A 153 4.78 3.98 8.39
N ALA A 154 3.52 3.62 8.66
CA ALA A 154 2.95 2.33 8.28
C ALA A 154 1.78 2.52 7.32
N PHE A 155 1.65 1.61 6.36
CA PHE A 155 0.45 1.43 5.55
C PHE A 155 -0.25 0.15 6.01
N ILE A 156 -1.52 0.29 6.39
CA ILE A 156 -2.37 -0.82 6.79
C ILE A 156 -3.66 -0.83 5.97
N PHE A 157 -4.06 -2.03 5.57
CA PHE A 157 -5.33 -2.33 4.91
C PHE A 157 -6.19 -3.18 5.85
N PRO A 158 -7.01 -2.56 6.72
CA PRO A 158 -7.65 -3.28 7.82
C PRO A 158 -8.74 -4.26 7.37
N GLU A 159 -9.21 -4.18 6.12
CA GLU A 159 -10.08 -5.20 5.51
C GLU A 159 -9.41 -6.59 5.46
N GLY A 160 -8.07 -6.63 5.60
CA GLY A 160 -7.24 -7.82 5.54
C GLY A 160 -7.15 -8.45 4.16
N THR A 161 -8.09 -8.20 3.26
CA THR A 161 -8.14 -8.78 1.91
C THR A 161 -8.70 -7.76 0.93
N ARG A 162 -8.29 -7.87 -0.33
CA ARG A 162 -8.85 -7.06 -1.42
C ARG A 162 -10.34 -7.34 -1.57
N THR A 163 -11.12 -6.32 -1.90
CA THR A 163 -12.51 -6.49 -2.30
C THR A 163 -12.61 -7.29 -3.60
N LYS A 164 -13.63 -8.15 -3.69
CA LYS A 164 -14.00 -8.88 -4.91
C LYS A 164 -15.22 -8.28 -5.60
N THR A 165 -15.80 -7.23 -5.03
CA THR A 165 -17.06 -6.63 -5.49
C THR A 165 -16.95 -5.12 -5.68
N GLY A 166 -15.85 -4.51 -5.25
CA GLY A 166 -15.70 -3.05 -5.19
C GLY A 166 -16.22 -2.42 -3.90
N LYS A 167 -16.97 -3.17 -3.08
CA LYS A 167 -17.49 -2.71 -1.78
C LYS A 167 -16.46 -2.92 -0.66
N MET A 168 -16.45 -2.02 0.31
CA MET A 168 -15.58 -2.07 1.48
C MET A 168 -16.06 -3.10 2.50
N LYS A 169 -15.13 -3.91 3.00
CA LYS A 169 -15.35 -4.80 4.15
C LYS A 169 -15.14 -4.05 5.48
N PRO A 170 -15.67 -4.59 6.59
CA PRO A 170 -15.37 -4.08 7.92
C PRO A 170 -13.86 -4.07 8.21
N PHE A 171 -13.41 -3.08 8.96
CA PHE A 171 -12.01 -2.92 9.32
C PHE A 171 -11.66 -3.70 10.59
N SER A 172 -10.54 -4.41 10.57
CA SER A 172 -10.01 -5.12 11.74
C SER A 172 -9.21 -4.17 12.64
N VAL A 173 -9.48 -4.20 13.95
CA VAL A 173 -8.87 -3.29 14.94
C VAL A 173 -7.42 -3.64 15.27
N GLY A 174 -7.11 -4.94 15.37
CA GLY A 174 -5.88 -5.43 16.02
C GLY A 174 -4.56 -4.87 15.44
N GLY A 175 -4.48 -4.68 14.12
CA GLY A 175 -3.28 -4.13 13.49
C GLY A 175 -3.04 -2.66 13.86
N ILE A 176 -4.07 -1.83 13.80
CA ILE A 176 -4.01 -0.41 14.16
C ILE A 176 -3.72 -0.27 15.66
N ALA A 177 -4.44 -1.02 16.51
CA ALA A 177 -4.21 -1.04 17.94
C ALA A 177 -2.76 -1.41 18.29
N THR A 178 -2.17 -2.40 17.60
CA THR A 178 -0.78 -2.83 17.86
C THR A 178 0.24 -1.76 17.46
N LEU A 179 0.03 -1.04 16.36
CA LEU A 179 0.90 0.07 15.96
C LEU A 179 0.84 1.23 16.97
N LEU A 180 -0.36 1.58 17.43
CA LEU A 180 -0.59 2.65 18.41
C LEU A 180 0.01 2.34 19.79
N LYS A 181 0.08 1.07 20.21
CA LYS A 181 0.72 0.67 21.48
C LYS A 181 2.16 1.19 21.64
N LYS A 182 2.92 1.29 20.55
CA LYS A 182 4.30 1.83 20.57
C LYS A 182 4.39 3.26 20.08
N ASN A 183 3.36 3.76 19.40
CA ASN A 183 3.30 5.09 18.82
C ASN A 183 1.96 5.76 19.18
N PRO A 184 1.69 6.05 20.46
CA PRO A 184 0.41 6.64 20.89
C PRO A 184 0.15 8.01 20.27
N ASN A 185 1.22 8.74 19.89
CA ASN A 185 1.15 10.05 19.27
C ASN A 185 1.24 10.00 17.74
N ALA A 186 1.18 8.81 17.12
CA ALA A 186 1.18 8.71 15.67
C ALA A 186 -0.11 9.30 15.09
N LEU A 187 0.01 10.04 13.98
CA LEU A 187 -1.19 10.44 13.24
C LEU A 187 -1.83 9.20 12.61
N VAL A 188 -3.15 9.10 12.70
CA VAL A 188 -3.92 8.12 11.93
C VAL A 188 -4.52 8.85 10.73
N VAL A 189 -4.06 8.53 9.52
CA VAL A 189 -4.43 9.25 8.30
C VAL A 189 -5.18 8.31 7.35
N PRO A 190 -6.48 8.52 7.13
CA PRO A 190 -7.25 7.72 6.19
C PRO A 190 -6.87 8.02 4.73
N ILE A 191 -6.90 7.00 3.87
CA ILE A 191 -6.71 7.10 2.43
C ILE A 191 -7.86 6.39 1.72
N ALA A 192 -8.60 7.12 0.89
CA ALA A 192 -9.65 6.54 0.05
C ALA A 192 -9.11 6.16 -1.33
N ILE A 193 -9.19 4.86 -1.65
CA ILE A 193 -8.79 4.28 -2.93
C ILE A 193 -10.04 3.95 -3.75
N ASN A 194 -10.11 4.54 -4.94
CA ASN A 194 -11.25 4.43 -5.84
C ASN A 194 -10.83 3.90 -7.21
N GLY A 195 -11.68 3.04 -7.79
CA GLY A 195 -11.57 2.56 -9.17
C GLY A 195 -10.53 1.46 -9.44
N SER A 196 -9.58 1.22 -8.53
CA SER A 196 -8.53 0.21 -8.71
C SER A 196 -9.09 -1.21 -8.88
N TYR A 197 -10.18 -1.55 -8.18
CA TYR A 197 -10.87 -2.85 -8.34
C TYR A 197 -11.37 -3.04 -9.78
N LYS A 198 -11.83 -1.97 -10.45
CA LYS A 198 -12.34 -2.05 -11.82
C LYS A 198 -11.28 -2.49 -12.81
N MET A 199 -9.99 -2.23 -12.54
CA MET A 199 -8.87 -2.69 -13.37
C MET A 199 -8.78 -4.23 -13.38
N VAL A 200 -9.09 -4.88 -12.25
CA VAL A 200 -8.95 -6.33 -12.04
C VAL A 200 -10.30 -7.07 -11.92
N GLN A 201 -11.41 -6.41 -12.23
CA GLN A 201 -12.77 -6.97 -12.07
C GLN A 201 -13.03 -8.24 -12.90
N TRP A 202 -12.20 -8.52 -13.91
CA TRP A 202 -12.28 -9.73 -14.74
C TRP A 202 -11.23 -10.79 -14.35
N GLY A 203 -10.56 -10.61 -13.21
CA GLY A 203 -9.35 -11.34 -12.84
C GLY A 203 -8.08 -10.60 -13.27
N MET A 204 -6.94 -11.29 -13.17
CA MET A 204 -5.64 -10.74 -13.59
C MET A 204 -5.45 -10.75 -15.11
N PHE A 205 -6.30 -11.46 -15.85
CA PHE A 205 -6.26 -11.48 -17.32
C PHE A 205 -7.67 -11.69 -17.92
N PRO A 206 -8.13 -10.79 -18.81
CA PRO A 206 -7.52 -9.51 -19.16
C PRO A 206 -7.78 -8.45 -18.09
N LEU A 207 -6.87 -7.48 -17.98
CA LEU A 207 -7.07 -6.26 -17.21
C LEU A 207 -8.01 -5.31 -17.98
N ARG A 208 -8.74 -4.46 -17.25
CA ARG A 208 -9.66 -3.47 -17.82
C ARG A 208 -8.91 -2.18 -18.20
N PRO A 209 -8.87 -1.80 -19.49
CA PRO A 209 -8.31 -0.53 -19.93
C PRO A 209 -9.29 0.65 -19.73
N PHE A 210 -8.77 1.86 -19.84
CA PHE A 210 -9.52 3.12 -19.66
C PHE A 210 -10.23 3.21 -18.31
N THR A 211 -9.52 2.79 -17.26
CA THR A 211 -9.99 2.78 -15.87
C THR A 211 -9.43 4.00 -15.15
N PRO A 212 -10.28 4.98 -14.75
CA PRO A 212 -9.86 6.03 -13.85
C PRO A 212 -9.71 5.46 -12.44
N MET A 213 -8.58 5.75 -11.81
CA MET A 213 -8.25 5.33 -10.45
C MET A 213 -7.77 6.53 -9.65
N SER A 214 -8.16 6.60 -8.38
CA SER A 214 -7.69 7.66 -7.49
C SER A 214 -7.32 7.18 -6.10
N TRP A 215 -6.34 7.88 -5.52
CA TRP A 215 -5.92 7.75 -4.13
C TRP A 215 -6.04 9.14 -3.52
N GLU A 216 -6.88 9.29 -2.50
CA GLU A 216 -7.11 10.56 -1.81
C GLU A 216 -6.65 10.43 -0.36
N VAL A 217 -5.63 11.21 0.01
CA VAL A 217 -5.12 11.28 1.38
C VAL A 217 -5.97 12.29 2.14
N LEU A 218 -6.67 11.83 3.17
CA LEU A 218 -7.61 12.63 3.93
C LEU A 218 -6.92 13.36 5.08
N ASN A 219 -7.70 14.11 5.86
CA ASN A 219 -7.17 14.76 7.06
C ASN A 219 -6.87 13.72 8.15
N PRO A 220 -5.84 13.94 8.99
CA PRO A 220 -5.61 13.12 10.16
C PRO A 220 -6.86 13.05 11.03
N LEU A 221 -7.13 11.88 11.60
CA LEU A 221 -8.16 11.73 12.61
C LEU A 221 -7.71 12.38 13.91
N ASP A 222 -8.65 13.00 14.60
CA ASP A 222 -8.50 13.28 16.02
C ASP A 222 -8.67 11.97 16.80
N ILE A 223 -7.57 11.49 17.39
CA ILE A 223 -7.49 10.20 18.09
C ILE A 223 -7.33 10.37 19.61
N GLU A 224 -7.26 11.60 20.12
CA GLU A 224 -6.96 11.85 21.53
C GLU A 224 -8.11 11.33 22.42
N GLY A 225 -7.75 10.56 23.45
CA GLY A 225 -8.72 9.97 24.39
C GLY A 225 -9.62 8.87 23.81
N LYS A 226 -9.46 8.47 22.55
CA LYS A 226 -10.33 7.50 21.88
C LYS A 226 -9.80 6.07 21.99
N SER A 227 -10.72 5.11 22.03
CA SER A 227 -10.36 3.69 21.97
C SER A 227 -9.85 3.33 20.56
N PRO A 228 -9.01 2.28 20.41
CA PRO A 228 -8.62 1.78 19.09
C PRO A 228 -9.81 1.40 18.21
N GLU A 229 -10.89 0.87 18.81
CA GLU A 229 -12.15 0.53 18.15
C GLU A 229 -12.79 1.77 17.52
N ASP A 230 -12.90 2.88 18.28
CA ASP A 230 -13.47 4.14 17.79
C ASP A 230 -12.62 4.74 16.67
N ILE A 231 -11.29 4.73 16.82
CA ILE A 231 -10.36 5.24 15.80
C ILE A 231 -10.52 4.46 14.48
N VAL A 232 -10.62 3.13 14.56
CA VAL A 232 -10.82 2.27 13.40
C VAL A 232 -12.17 2.52 12.76
N LYS A 233 -13.22 2.68 13.57
CA LYS A 233 -14.57 2.97 13.08
C LYS A 233 -14.63 4.33 12.37
N MET A 234 -14.03 5.37 12.95
CA MET A 234 -13.89 6.69 12.31
C MET A 234 -13.16 6.62 10.96
N ALA A 235 -12.04 5.89 10.91
CA ALA A 235 -11.32 5.66 9.65
C ALA A 235 -12.18 4.91 8.62
N GLU A 236 -12.88 3.86 9.05
CA GLU A 236 -13.76 3.08 8.17
C GLU A 236 -14.86 3.95 7.59
N ASP A 237 -15.58 4.72 8.41
CA ASP A 237 -16.74 5.50 8.00
C ASP A 237 -16.35 6.61 7.02
N ILE A 238 -15.28 7.37 7.31
CA ILE A 238 -14.79 8.45 6.44
C ILE A 238 -14.30 7.89 5.09
N ILE A 239 -13.60 6.74 5.10
CA ILE A 239 -13.16 6.12 3.83
C ILE A 239 -14.36 5.58 3.07
N ARG A 240 -15.33 4.97 3.76
CA ARG A 240 -16.55 4.42 3.15
C ARG A 240 -17.39 5.51 2.48
N GLU A 241 -17.57 6.65 3.13
CA GLU A 241 -18.23 7.83 2.55
C GLU A 241 -17.58 8.21 1.21
N LYS A 242 -16.24 8.29 1.16
CA LYS A 242 -15.47 8.64 -0.04
C LYS A 242 -15.48 7.57 -1.13
N VAL A 243 -15.63 6.30 -0.78
CA VAL A 243 -15.55 5.16 -1.73
C VAL A 243 -16.92 4.74 -2.25
N GLU A 244 -17.94 4.75 -1.39
CA GLU A 244 -19.28 4.26 -1.69
C GLU A 244 -20.28 5.40 -1.94
N GLY A 245 -19.94 6.66 -1.63
CA GLY A 245 -20.80 7.82 -1.87
C GLY A 245 -22.03 7.85 -0.96
N ILE A 246 -21.93 7.27 0.23
CA ILE A 246 -23.01 7.26 1.22
C ILE A 246 -23.01 8.62 1.92
N ASN A 247 -23.89 9.51 1.47
CA ASN A 247 -24.36 10.66 2.26
C ASN A 247 -25.44 10.21 3.25
#